data_AF-A0A9Q4CR44-F1
#
_entry.id   AF-A0A9Q4CR44-F1
#
_cell.length_a   1.000
_cell.length_b   1.000
_cell.length_c   1.000
_cell.angle_alpha   90.00
_cell.angle_beta   90.00
_cell.angle_gamma   90.00
#
_symmetry.space_group_name_H-M   'P 1'
#
loop_
_entity.id
_entity.type
_entity.pdbx_description
1 polymer ?
#
loop_
_entity_poly.entity_id
_entity_poly.type
_entity_poly.pdbx_seq_one_letter_code
_entity_poly.pdbx_strand_id
1 'polypeptide(L)' 'MLMAVTGCVAGAVTLSAVITVFYPGSDALNRLYAGVFIPFFILCAILCYALTSPGPGAVFLRAWSWWPPLLLLPGVC' A
#
# COMPACT_ATOMS: atom_id res chain seq x y z
N MET A 1 -5.11 -15.72 -7.91
CA MET A 1 -3.95 -15.62 -6.98
C MET A 1 -2.86 -14.74 -7.56
N LEU A 2 -2.31 -15.05 -8.74
CA LEU A 2 -1.25 -14.25 -9.39
C LEU A 2 -1.64 -12.78 -9.63
N MET A 3 -2.85 -12.53 -10.13
CA MET A 3 -3.41 -11.17 -10.31
C MET A 3 -3.56 -10.38 -9.00
N ALA A 4 -3.85 -11.07 -7.89
CA ALA A 4 -3.96 -10.42 -6.58
C ALA A 4 -2.57 -10.03 -6.08
N VAL A 5 -1.60 -10.94 -6.20
CA VAL A 5 -0.21 -10.68 -5.82
C VAL A 5 0.37 -9.51 -6.63
N THR A 6 0.19 -9.49 -7.96
CA THR A 6 0.68 -8.38 -8.79
C THR A 6 0.01 -7.05 -8.44
N GLY A 7 -1.30 -7.05 -8.17
CA GLY A 7 -2.01 -5.86 -7.70
C GLY A 7 -1.50 -5.34 -6.35
N CYS A 8 -1.19 -6.23 -5.41
CA CYS A 8 -0.64 -5.86 -4.10
C CYS A 8 0.76 -5.25 -4.24
N VAL A 9 1.61 -5.83 -5.09
CA VAL A 9 2.97 -5.32 -5.35
C VAL A 9 2.94 -3.97 -6.04
N ALA A 10 2.14 -3.81 -7.10
CA ALA A 10 1.99 -2.54 -7.80
C ALA A 10 1.45 -1.44 -6.86
N GLY A 11 0.50 -1.79 -6.01
CA GLY A 11 0.03 -0.93 -4.94
C GLY A 11 1.17 -0.51 -4.01
N ALA A 12 1.88 -1.46 -3.40
CA ALA A 12 2.95 -1.17 -2.44
C ALA A 12 4.03 -0.24 -3.02
N VAL A 13 4.42 -0.45 -4.29
CA VAL A 13 5.35 0.44 -5.02
C VAL A 13 4.77 1.85 -5.17
N THR A 14 3.48 1.95 -5.52
CA THR A 14 2.80 3.24 -5.65
C THR A 14 2.75 3.97 -4.31
N LEU A 15 2.44 3.26 -3.23
CA LEU A 15 2.42 3.82 -1.87
C LEU A 15 3.82 4.27 -1.43
N SER A 16 4.87 3.48 -1.72
CA SER A 16 6.26 3.87 -1.50
C SER A 16 6.57 5.21 -2.14
N ALA A 17 6.20 5.39 -3.42
CA ALA A 17 6.44 6.62 -4.16
C ALA A 17 5.65 7.81 -3.58
N VAL A 18 4.39 7.62 -3.19
CA VAL A 18 3.57 8.67 -2.56
C VAL A 18 4.19 9.08 -1.22
N ILE A 19 4.59 8.13 -0.38
CA ILE A 19 5.17 8.43 0.92
C ILE A 19 6.52 9.13 0.76
N THR A 20 7.41 8.69 -0.12
CA THR A 20 8.70 9.39 -0.31
C THR A 20 8.55 10.83 -0.77
N VAL A 21 7.48 11.15 -1.51
CA VAL A 21 7.19 12.52 -1.98
C VAL A 21 6.49 13.36 -0.91
N PHE A 22 5.45 12.82 -0.27
CA PHE A 22 4.53 13.60 0.58
C PHE A 22 4.74 13.42 2.08
N TYR A 23 5.64 12.53 2.53
CA TYR A 23 5.83 12.29 3.96
C TYR A 23 6.30 13.56 4.68
N PRO A 24 5.57 14.03 5.70
CA PRO A 24 5.94 15.22 6.45
C PRO A 24 7.13 14.90 7.35
N GLY A 25 8.34 15.30 6.93
CA GLY A 25 9.57 15.13 7.69
C GLY A 25 10.75 15.80 7.00
N SER A 26 11.56 16.56 7.74
CA SER A 26 12.77 17.20 7.20
C SER A 26 13.91 16.20 6.93
N ASP A 27 13.89 15.06 7.62
CA ASP A 27 14.94 14.06 7.57
C ASP A 27 14.73 13.11 6.39
N ALA A 28 15.59 13.21 5.38
CA ALA A 28 15.55 12.37 4.18
C ALA A 28 15.63 10.87 4.51
N LEU A 29 16.38 10.50 5.55
CA LEU A 29 16.50 9.11 6.00
C LEU A 29 15.18 8.58 6.56
N ASN A 30 14.48 9.40 7.37
CA ASN A 30 13.20 9.02 7.97
C ASN A 30 12.09 8.90 6.92
N ARG A 31 12.11 9.77 5.90
CA ARG A 31 11.24 9.65 4.71
C ARG A 31 11.49 8.36 3.93
N LEU A 32 12.75 7.97 3.75
CA LEU A 32 13.13 6.72 3.10
C LEU A 32 12.67 5.50 3.92
N TYR A 33 12.86 5.53 5.23
CA TYR A 33 12.38 4.49 6.13
C TYR A 33 10.85 4.37 6.08
N ALA A 34 10.11 5.48 6.19
CA ALA A 34 8.66 5.49 6.08
C ALA A 34 8.20 4.96 4.71
N GLY A 35 8.85 5.39 3.63
CA GLY A 35 8.56 4.99 2.26
C GLY A 35 8.88 3.53 1.94
N VAL A 36 9.63 2.82 2.78
CA VAL A 36 9.93 1.39 2.59
C VAL A 36 9.15 0.52 3.58
N PHE A 37 9.17 0.85 4.87
CA PHE A 37 8.61 0.00 5.91
C PHE A 37 7.08 0.00 5.92
N ILE A 38 6.45 1.16 5.80
CA ILE A 38 4.97 1.28 5.78
C ILE A 38 4.36 0.47 4.62
N PRO A 39 4.79 0.64 3.36
CA PRO A 39 4.28 -0.16 2.24
C PRO A 39 4.61 -1.64 2.36
N PHE A 40 5.75 -2.01 2.94
CA PHE A 40 6.10 -3.41 3.19
C PHE A 40 5.12 -4.08 4.18
N PHE A 41 4.83 -3.45 5.32
CA PHE A 41 3.87 -4.00 6.28
C PHE A 41 2.45 -4.09 5.69
N ILE A 42 2.03 -3.10 4.90
CA ILE A 42 0.74 -3.11 4.21
C ILE A 42 0.71 -4.23 3.17
N LEU A 43 1.77 -4.43 2.40
CA LEU A 43 1.90 -5.53 1.44
C LEU A 43 1.76 -6.90 2.13
N CYS A 44 2.46 -7.11 3.24
CA CYS A 44 2.35 -8.34 4.04
C CYS A 44 0.93 -8.56 4.55
N ALA A 45 0.27 -7.52 5.08
CA ALA A 45 -1.11 -7.60 5.55
C ALA A 45 -2.08 -7.98 4.43
N ILE A 46 -1.97 -7.35 3.26
CA ILE A 46 -2.84 -7.63 2.11
C ILE A 46 -2.56 -9.04 1.56
N LEU A 47 -1.30 -9.48 1.53
CA LEU A 47 -0.95 -10.84 1.12
C LEU A 47 -1.54 -11.89 2.07
N CYS A 48 -1.35 -11.75 3.39
CA CYS A 48 -1.96 -12.62 4.38
C CYS A 48 -3.48 -12.65 4.22
N TYR A 49 -4.11 -11.49 4.04
CA TYR A 49 -5.55 -11.38 3.86
C TYR A 49 -6.05 -12.01 2.55
N ALA A 50 -5.30 -11.84 1.46
CA ALA A 50 -5.58 -12.43 0.15
C ALA A 50 -5.50 -13.97 0.18
N LEU A 51 -4.55 -14.53 0.93
CA LEU A 51 -4.39 -15.97 1.12
C LEU A 51 -5.54 -16.59 1.93
N THR A 52 -6.19 -15.80 2.80
CA THR A 52 -7.32 -16.25 3.64
C THR A 52 -8.71 -16.03 3.01
N SER A 53 -8.79 -15.43 1.82
CA SER A 53 -10.06 -15.03 1.21
C SER A 53 -10.63 -16.10 0.25
N PRO A 54 -11.95 -16.35 0.27
CA PRO A 54 -12.60 -17.41 -0.51
C PRO A 54 -12.68 -17.17 -2.03
N GLY A 55 -12.27 -16.01 -2.55
CA GLY A 55 -12.31 -15.77 -4.01
C GLY A 55 -11.51 -14.56 -4.52
N PRO A 56 -10.94 -14.63 -5.74
CA PRO A 56 -10.02 -13.63 -6.27
C PRO A 56 -10.65 -12.26 -6.54
N GLY A 57 -11.94 -12.21 -6.90
CA GLY A 57 -12.67 -10.94 -7.11
C GLY A 57 -12.90 -10.17 -5.81
N ALA A 58 -13.17 -10.87 -4.71
CA ALA A 58 -13.34 -10.26 -3.39
C ALA A 58 -12.01 -9.70 -2.85
N VAL A 59 -10.89 -10.34 -3.17
CA VAL A 59 -9.55 -9.85 -2.82
C VAL A 59 -9.23 -8.54 -3.53
N PHE A 60 -9.50 -8.44 -4.84
CA PHE A 60 -9.20 -7.24 -5.62
C PHE A 60 -10.04 -6.03 -5.16
N LEU A 61 -11.37 -6.20 -5.03
CA LEU A 61 -12.27 -5.14 -4.58
C LEU A 61 -11.94 -4.64 -3.17
N ARG A 62 -11.55 -5.55 -2.25
CA ARG A 62 -11.20 -5.18 -0.88
C ARG A 62 -9.81 -4.56 -0.77
N ALA A 63 -8.82 -5.12 -1.46
CA ALA A 63 -7.49 -4.52 -1.55
C ALA A 63 -7.58 -3.11 -2.15
N TRP A 64 -8.39 -2.91 -3.19
CA TRP A 64 -8.61 -1.61 -3.82
C TRP A 64 -9.34 -0.63 -2.88
N SER A 65 -10.32 -1.08 -2.10
CA SER A 65 -11.05 -0.21 -1.16
C SER A 65 -10.20 0.41 -0.04
N TRP A 66 -9.00 -0.12 0.22
CA TRP A 66 -8.06 0.45 1.20
C TRP A 66 -7.23 1.62 0.64
N TRP A 67 -7.15 1.79 -0.68
CA TRP A 67 -6.39 2.88 -1.32
C TRP A 67 -7.10 4.26 -1.25
N PRO A 68 -8.43 4.38 -1.48
CA PRO A 68 -9.12 5.66 -1.42
C PRO A 68 -9.02 6.38 -0.06
N PRO A 69 -9.15 5.70 1.10
CA PRO A 69 -8.98 6.35 2.40
C PRO A 69 -7.56 6.92 2.60
N LEU A 70 -6.54 6.27 2.02
CA LEU A 70 -5.15 6.76 2.08
C LEU A 70 -4.93 8.00 1.20
N LEU A 71 -5.66 8.13 0.09
CA LEU A 71 -5.65 9.32 -0.77
C LEU A 71 -6.40 10.51 -0.14
N LEU A 72 -7.26 10.27 0.85
CA LEU A 72 -7.99 11.31 1.59
C LEU A 72 -7.22 11.84 2.80
N LEU A 73 -6.01 11.35 3.07
CA LEU A 73 -5.17 11.90 4.13
C LEU A 73 -4.76 13.34 3.75
N PRO A 74 -4.99 14.33 4.64
CA PRO A 74 -4.67 15.72 4.36
C PRO A 74 -3.14 15.88 4.18
N GLY A 75 -2.71 16.28 2.98
CA GLY A 75 -1.30 16.49 2.63
C GLY A 75 -0.83 15.92 1.28
N VAL A 76 -1.70 15.25 0.51
CA VAL A 76 -1.39 14.68 -0.82
C VAL A 76 -1.95 15.53 -1.99
N CYS A 77 -2.30 16.80 -1.72
CA CYS A 77 -2.75 17.77 -2.72
C CYS A 77 -1.73 18.90 -2.89
#